data_AF-A0A6M8B7Q2-F1
#
_entry.id   AF-A0A6M8B7Q2-F1
#
_cell.length_a   1.000
_cell.length_b   1.000
_cell.length_c   1.000
_cell.angle_alpha   90.00
_cell.angle_beta   90.00
_cell.angle_gamma   90.00
#
_symmetry.space_group_name_H-M   'P 1'
#
loop_
_entity.id
_entity.type
_entity.pdbx_description
1 polymer ?
#
loop_
_entity_poly.entity_id
_entity_poly.type
_entity_poly.pdbx_seq_one_letter_code
_entity_poly.pdbx_strand_id
1 'polypeptide(L)'
;MSEAVATKTKLYRQSKMDISLEDALNQVKDLMSGAIALLYSPQACSFGRFESNGQVTICCNSKQGNSKQDWQEQTLDLSSVFEARVFNERAELRWLSIPGSKGKAVLISETNLEKKFADDTNELNYLKAVEQKYLLWGEPLNKVKQPAPANWSILSAARIGAMPVPISPGSNNQTVVELHSREYLGEIEPYGNVAVQEERLMKLTWISTKKVNTNDK
;
A
#
# COMPACT_ATOMS: atom_id res chain seq x y z
N MET A 1 -33.41 23.04 -10.94
CA MET A 1 -32.36 22.01 -11.02
C MET A 1 -31.78 21.90 -9.63
N SER A 2 -31.95 20.77 -8.94
CA SER A 2 -31.46 20.61 -7.57
C SER A 2 -29.94 20.45 -7.60
N GLU A 3 -29.22 21.37 -6.97
CA GLU A 3 -27.84 21.13 -6.55
C GLU A 3 -27.86 19.90 -5.65
N ALA A 4 -27.41 18.76 -6.19
CA ALA A 4 -26.94 17.69 -5.33
C ALA A 4 -25.75 18.29 -4.59
N VAL A 5 -25.95 18.66 -3.32
CA VAL A 5 -24.86 19.04 -2.42
C VAL A 5 -23.88 17.88 -2.46
N ALA A 6 -22.79 18.04 -3.21
CA ALA A 6 -21.75 17.04 -3.28
C ALA A 6 -21.28 16.81 -1.85
N THR A 7 -21.50 15.61 -1.32
CA THR A 7 -21.13 15.28 0.05
C THR A 7 -19.62 15.42 0.15
N LYS A 8 -19.16 16.52 0.77
CA LYS A 8 -17.73 16.78 0.93
C LYS A 8 -17.10 15.60 1.65
N THR A 9 -16.02 15.06 1.08
CA THR A 9 -15.28 13.97 1.71
C THR A 9 -14.25 14.55 2.65
N LYS A 10 -14.28 14.09 3.91
CA LYS A 10 -13.29 14.49 4.91
C LYS A 10 -12.10 13.54 4.89
N LEU A 11 -10.90 14.12 4.97
CA LEU A 11 -9.67 13.38 5.19
C LEU A 11 -8.94 13.98 6.40
N TYR A 12 -8.74 13.14 7.41
CA TYR A 12 -7.95 13.47 8.58
C TYR A 12 -6.48 13.25 8.24
N ARG A 13 -5.66 14.25 8.51
CA ARG A 13 -4.21 14.22 8.30
C ARG A 13 -3.51 14.56 9.61
N GLN A 14 -2.59 13.71 10.02
CA GLN A 14 -1.67 13.96 11.14
C GLN A 14 -0.24 13.82 10.64
N SER A 15 0.70 14.64 11.11
CA SER A 15 2.11 14.49 10.72
C SER A 15 3.09 14.75 11.84
N LYS A 16 4.29 14.19 11.68
CA LYS A 16 5.42 14.33 12.59
C LYS A 16 6.73 14.43 11.82
N MET A 17 7.52 15.45 12.14
CA MET A 17 8.86 15.70 11.65
C MET A 17 9.90 15.03 12.54
N ASP A 18 11.12 14.91 12.02
CA ASP A 18 12.28 14.32 12.69
C ASP A 18 11.98 12.99 13.40
N ILE A 19 11.34 12.08 12.67
CA ILE A 19 10.96 10.75 13.15
C ILE A 19 11.54 9.66 12.26
N SER A 20 12.05 8.57 12.86
CA SER A 20 12.51 7.40 12.11
C SER A 20 11.31 6.60 11.58
N LEU A 21 11.51 5.80 10.54
CA LEU A 21 10.45 4.92 10.04
C LEU A 21 9.97 3.95 11.13
N GLU A 22 10.89 3.39 11.91
CA GLU A 22 10.58 2.48 13.02
C GLU A 22 9.73 3.16 14.10
N ASP A 23 10.11 4.36 14.53
CA ASP A 23 9.35 5.13 15.52
C ASP A 23 7.95 5.52 15.01
N ALA A 24 7.84 5.81 13.71
CA ALA A 24 6.56 6.15 13.07
C ALA A 24 5.63 4.94 13.03
N LEU A 25 6.14 3.77 12.64
CA LEU A 25 5.39 2.51 12.63
C LEU A 25 4.94 2.11 14.03
N ASN A 26 5.82 2.24 15.03
CA ASN A 26 5.51 1.95 16.42
C ASN A 26 4.37 2.81 16.97
N GLN A 27 4.28 4.09 16.57
CA GLN A 27 3.20 4.99 16.99
C GLN A 27 1.84 4.66 16.38
N VAL A 28 1.80 3.95 15.24
CA VAL A 28 0.54 3.60 14.54
C VAL A 28 0.24 2.10 14.57
N LYS A 29 0.97 1.33 15.38
CA LYS A 29 0.96 -0.15 15.32
C LYS A 29 -0.43 -0.78 15.48
N ASP A 30 -1.23 -0.20 16.36
CA ASP A 30 -2.59 -0.64 16.68
C ASP A 30 -3.59 -0.42 15.54
N LEU A 31 -3.27 0.50 14.62
CA LEU A 31 -4.09 0.82 13.46
C LEU A 31 -3.70 0.05 12.21
N MET A 32 -2.45 -0.44 12.16
CA MET A 32 -1.81 -0.92 10.94
C MET A 32 -1.49 -2.42 10.94
N SER A 33 -1.86 -3.19 11.96
CA SER A 33 -1.62 -4.65 11.96
C SER A 33 -2.15 -5.32 10.68
N GLY A 34 -1.28 -6.04 9.98
CA GLY A 34 -1.58 -6.69 8.69
C GLY A 34 -1.58 -5.75 7.50
N ALA A 35 -1.18 -4.49 7.66
CA ALA A 35 -1.07 -3.52 6.57
C ALA A 35 0.00 -3.94 5.57
N ILE A 36 -0.19 -3.45 4.35
CA ILE A 36 0.73 -3.64 3.24
C ILE A 36 1.71 -2.48 3.25
N ALA A 37 2.99 -2.77 3.15
CA ALA A 37 4.04 -1.78 3.01
C ALA A 37 4.55 -1.78 1.57
N LEU A 38 4.71 -0.60 0.98
CA LEU A 38 5.49 -0.36 -0.23
C LEU A 38 6.73 0.43 0.18
N LEU A 39 7.90 -0.17 -0.02
CA LEU A 39 9.15 0.25 0.59
C LEU A 39 10.18 0.52 -0.51
N TYR A 40 10.79 1.70 -0.47
CA TYR A 40 11.83 2.10 -1.40
C TYR A 40 13.17 2.21 -0.67
N SER A 41 14.15 1.46 -1.15
CA SER A 41 15.54 1.54 -0.75
C SER A 41 16.43 1.70 -1.99
N PRO A 42 17.73 2.04 -1.84
CA PRO A 42 18.63 2.15 -2.98
C PRO A 42 18.78 0.83 -3.77
N GLN A 43 18.45 -0.31 -3.17
CA GLN A 43 18.60 -1.63 -3.79
C GLN A 43 17.30 -2.19 -4.36
N ALA A 44 16.14 -1.78 -3.87
CA ALA A 44 14.87 -2.38 -4.27
C ALA A 44 13.65 -1.48 -4.01
N CYS A 45 12.61 -1.71 -4.80
CA CYS A 45 11.23 -1.40 -4.45
C CYS A 45 10.54 -2.72 -4.09
N SER A 46 10.11 -2.85 -2.84
CA SER A 46 9.62 -4.11 -2.29
C SER A 46 8.27 -3.93 -1.62
N PHE A 47 7.43 -4.96 -1.70
CA PHE A 47 6.29 -5.07 -0.81
C PHE A 47 6.69 -5.74 0.52
N GLY A 48 6.13 -5.25 1.61
CA GLY A 48 6.25 -5.81 2.95
C GLY A 48 4.88 -6.01 3.60
N ARG A 49 4.82 -6.79 4.67
CA ARG A 49 3.66 -6.86 5.57
C ARG A 49 4.07 -6.28 6.92
N PHE A 50 3.27 -5.36 7.45
CA PHE A 50 3.47 -4.81 8.78
C PHE A 50 2.74 -5.66 9.80
N GLU A 51 3.51 -6.27 10.69
CA GLU A 51 3.04 -7.27 11.64
C GLU A 51 2.54 -6.63 12.93
N SER A 52 1.70 -7.36 13.67
CA SER A 52 1.16 -6.92 14.97
C SER A 52 2.23 -6.66 16.03
N ASN A 53 3.41 -7.26 15.88
CA ASN A 53 4.57 -7.04 16.76
C ASN A 53 5.36 -5.76 16.43
N GLY A 54 4.95 -4.97 15.44
CA GLY A 54 5.61 -3.73 15.03
C GLY A 54 6.75 -3.93 14.03
N GLN A 55 6.99 -5.15 13.55
CA GLN A 55 8.01 -5.43 12.55
C GLN A 55 7.42 -5.40 11.13
N VAL A 56 8.28 -5.15 10.15
CA VAL A 56 7.95 -5.32 8.73
C VAL A 56 8.60 -6.60 8.24
N THR A 57 7.81 -7.52 7.70
CA THR A 57 8.31 -8.72 7.03
C THR A 57 8.29 -8.53 5.53
N ILE A 58 9.29 -9.07 4.85
CA ILE A 58 9.30 -9.21 3.39
C ILE A 58 9.44 -10.68 3.03
N CYS A 59 8.91 -11.07 1.88
CA CYS A 59 9.21 -12.37 1.31
C CYS A 59 10.39 -12.23 0.35
N CYS A 60 11.39 -13.11 0.47
CA CYS A 60 12.56 -13.13 -0.38
C CYS A 60 12.86 -14.55 -0.86
N ASN A 61 13.64 -14.65 -1.94
CA ASN A 61 14.11 -15.92 -2.44
C ASN A 61 15.50 -16.20 -1.88
N SER A 62 15.59 -17.15 -0.97
CA SER A 62 16.84 -17.68 -0.47
C SER A 62 17.47 -18.56 -1.56
N LYS A 63 18.52 -18.08 -2.24
CA LYS A 63 19.37 -18.95 -3.05
C LYS A 63 20.37 -19.68 -2.16
N GLN A 64 19.93 -20.66 -1.38
CA GLN A 64 20.86 -21.59 -0.73
C GLN A 64 21.15 -22.77 -1.67
N GLY A 65 22.34 -22.73 -2.29
CA GLY A 65 22.88 -23.83 -3.09
C GLY A 65 22.28 -23.98 -4.49
N ASN A 66 22.80 -24.97 -5.22
CA ASN A 66 22.34 -25.27 -6.57
C ASN A 66 20.95 -25.93 -6.50
N SER A 67 19.93 -25.23 -7.00
CA SER A 67 18.77 -25.76 -7.76
C SER A 67 17.34 -25.70 -7.17
N LYS A 68 16.98 -24.90 -6.16
CA LYS A 68 15.56 -24.62 -5.85
C LYS A 68 15.31 -23.18 -5.41
N GLN A 69 14.21 -22.59 -5.88
CA GLN A 69 13.68 -21.34 -5.35
C GLN A 69 13.00 -21.65 -4.02
N ASP A 70 13.46 -21.03 -2.93
CA ASP A 70 12.90 -21.19 -1.59
C ASP A 70 12.46 -19.82 -1.08
N TRP A 71 11.16 -19.59 -1.09
CA TRP A 71 10.55 -18.32 -0.69
C TRP A 71 10.30 -18.33 0.81
N GLN A 72 10.90 -17.39 1.54
CA GLN A 72 10.84 -17.32 3.00
C GLN A 72 10.47 -15.91 3.45
N GLU A 73 9.75 -15.81 4.57
CA GLU A 73 9.56 -14.53 5.26
C GLU A 73 10.84 -14.16 6.02
N GLN A 74 11.23 -12.90 5.97
CA GLN A 74 12.29 -12.35 6.79
C GLN A 74 11.88 -10.98 7.32
N THR A 75 12.27 -10.66 8.55
CA THR A 75 12.17 -9.30 9.06
C THR A 75 13.10 -8.39 8.27
N LEU A 76 12.58 -7.28 7.78
CA LEU A 76 13.35 -6.29 7.05
C LEU A 76 14.06 -5.34 8.00
N ASP A 77 15.35 -5.11 7.76
CA ASP A 77 16.05 -3.96 8.33
C ASP A 77 15.61 -2.68 7.59
N LEU A 78 14.98 -1.77 8.34
CA LEU A 78 14.43 -0.51 7.84
C LEU A 78 15.48 0.59 7.65
N SER A 79 16.74 0.36 8.06
CA SER A 79 17.80 1.37 8.03
C SER A 79 18.11 1.93 6.64
N SER A 80 17.89 1.12 5.59
CA SER A 80 18.15 1.48 4.19
C SER A 80 16.93 2.05 3.46
N VAL A 81 15.75 2.06 4.09
CA VAL A 81 14.52 2.55 3.48
C VAL A 81 14.53 4.08 3.51
N PHE A 82 14.35 4.72 2.35
CA PHE A 82 14.25 6.17 2.26
C PHE A 82 12.82 6.65 2.05
N GLU A 83 11.90 5.79 1.60
CA GLU A 83 10.48 6.10 1.47
C GLU A 83 9.65 4.85 1.78
N ALA A 84 8.55 5.04 2.52
CA ALA A 84 7.61 3.98 2.84
C ALA A 84 6.17 4.48 2.74
N ARG A 85 5.30 3.67 2.13
CA ARG A 85 3.84 3.81 2.22
C ARG A 85 3.29 2.54 2.86
N VAL A 86 2.74 2.64 4.06
CA VAL A 86 2.15 1.51 4.80
C VAL A 86 0.66 1.74 4.93
N PHE A 87 -0.13 0.85 4.35
CA PHE A 87 -1.55 1.10 4.12
C PHE A 87 -2.43 -0.12 4.37
N ASN A 88 -3.65 0.19 4.81
CA ASN A 88 -4.78 -0.72 4.82
C ASN A 88 -6.06 0.07 4.50
N GLU A 89 -7.23 -0.58 4.61
CA GLU A 89 -8.49 0.08 4.29
C GLU A 89 -8.80 1.27 5.23
N ARG A 90 -8.30 1.23 6.46
CA ARG A 90 -8.57 2.23 7.50
C ARG A 90 -7.71 3.48 7.34
N ALA A 91 -6.42 3.32 7.01
CA ALA A 91 -5.46 4.40 7.03
C ALA A 91 -4.25 4.13 6.13
N GLU A 92 -3.49 5.19 5.85
CA GLU A 92 -2.17 5.10 5.24
C GLU A 92 -1.17 5.96 6.02
N LEU A 93 -0.05 5.35 6.41
CA LEU A 93 1.15 6.02 6.86
C LEU A 93 2.08 6.21 5.66
N ARG A 94 2.51 7.45 5.43
CA ARG A 94 3.59 7.80 4.52
C ARG A 94 4.78 8.27 5.32
N TRP A 95 5.95 7.79 4.97
CA TRP A 95 7.18 8.25 5.57
C TRP A 95 8.22 8.51 4.48
N LEU A 96 8.91 9.63 4.60
CA LEU A 96 9.98 10.02 3.70
C LEU A 96 11.19 10.44 4.52
N SER A 97 12.34 9.85 4.24
CA SER A 97 13.62 10.28 4.80
C SER A 97 13.95 11.69 4.32
N ILE A 98 14.50 12.51 5.21
CA ILE A 98 14.91 13.88 4.90
C ILE A 98 16.41 13.99 5.15
N PRO A 99 17.24 14.29 4.14
CA PRO A 99 18.67 14.45 4.32
C PRO A 99 19.02 15.39 5.48
N GLY A 100 19.87 14.93 6.41
CA GLY A 100 20.28 15.70 7.60
C GLY A 100 19.31 15.63 8.79
N SER A 101 18.22 14.85 8.71
CA SER A 101 17.33 14.54 9.83
C SER A 101 16.85 13.09 9.72
N LYS A 102 15.95 12.63 10.59
CA LYS A 102 15.39 11.28 10.45
C LYS A 102 14.44 11.16 9.26
N GLY A 103 13.38 11.96 9.24
CA GLY A 103 12.34 11.91 8.21
C GLY A 103 11.03 12.57 8.64
N LYS A 104 10.03 12.49 7.77
CA LYS A 104 8.68 13.01 7.98
C LYS A 104 7.65 11.89 7.82
N ALA A 105 6.84 11.70 8.85
CA ALA A 105 5.67 10.83 8.84
C ALA A 105 4.39 11.63 8.58
N VAL A 106 3.49 11.10 7.76
CA VAL A 106 2.14 11.61 7.54
C VAL A 106 1.17 10.43 7.61
N LEU A 107 0.22 10.49 8.54
CA LEU A 107 -0.88 9.53 8.67
C LEU A 107 -2.15 10.16 8.09
N ILE A 108 -2.82 9.47 7.17
CA ILE A 108 -4.09 9.90 6.59
C ILE A 108 -5.19 8.84 6.75
N SER A 109 -6.43 9.29 6.97
CA SER A 109 -7.62 8.43 7.07
C SER A 109 -8.90 9.22 6.80
N GLU A 110 -9.94 8.58 6.26
CA GLU A 110 -11.29 9.18 6.16
C GLU A 110 -12.04 9.17 7.51
N THR A 111 -11.53 8.44 8.49
CA THR A 111 -12.08 8.42 9.86
C THR A 111 -11.19 9.22 10.80
N ASN A 112 -11.79 9.88 11.80
CA ASN A 112 -11.01 10.55 12.83
C ASN A 112 -10.31 9.49 13.69
N LEU A 113 -9.00 9.35 13.49
CA LEU A 113 -8.16 8.49 14.30
C LEU A 113 -7.69 9.27 15.52
N GLU A 114 -7.60 8.60 16.66
CA GLU A 114 -6.95 9.18 17.85
C GLU A 114 -5.61 9.81 17.48
N LYS A 115 -5.22 10.87 18.19
CA LYS A 115 -4.00 11.62 17.88
C LYS A 115 -2.76 10.72 18.07
N LYS A 116 -2.17 10.28 16.97
CA LYS A 116 -0.91 9.52 16.93
C LYS A 116 0.29 10.44 16.73
N PHE A 117 0.13 11.50 15.95
CA PHE A 117 1.17 12.50 15.69
C PHE A 117 0.74 13.90 16.14
N ALA A 118 1.72 14.72 16.52
CA ALA A 118 1.45 15.96 17.27
C ALA A 118 1.77 17.26 16.52
N ASP A 119 2.64 17.22 15.51
CA ASP A 119 3.22 18.43 14.93
C ASP A 119 2.21 19.21 14.09
N ASP A 120 1.37 18.48 13.34
CA ASP A 120 0.33 19.07 12.51
C ASP A 120 -0.83 18.11 12.38
N THR A 121 -2.04 18.60 12.67
CA THR A 121 -3.30 17.84 12.61
C THR A 121 -4.34 18.68 11.90
N ASN A 122 -4.73 18.25 10.70
CA ASN A 122 -5.67 18.97 9.84
C ASN A 122 -6.83 18.08 9.41
N GLU A 123 -8.01 18.68 9.32
CA GLU A 123 -9.14 18.14 8.57
C GLU A 123 -9.13 18.76 7.17
N LEU A 124 -8.86 17.94 6.16
CA LEU A 124 -8.92 18.36 4.77
C LEU A 124 -10.31 18.03 4.22
N ASN A 125 -10.95 19.02 3.59
CA ASN A 125 -12.27 18.86 3.01
C ASN A 125 -12.15 18.85 1.49
N TYR A 126 -12.49 17.72 0.88
CA TYR A 126 -12.47 17.53 -0.55
C TYR A 126 -13.89 17.53 -1.11
N LEU A 127 -14.02 17.88 -2.40
CA LEU A 127 -15.31 17.84 -3.08
C LEU A 127 -15.85 16.42 -3.18
N LYS A 128 -14.96 15.46 -3.46
CA LYS A 128 -15.32 14.06 -3.73
C LYS A 128 -14.13 13.13 -3.54
N ALA A 129 -14.36 11.93 -3.01
CA ALA A 129 -13.45 10.81 -3.16
C ALA A 129 -13.90 9.87 -4.29
N VAL A 130 -12.93 9.40 -5.08
CA VAL A 130 -13.14 8.49 -6.21
C VAL A 130 -12.36 7.21 -5.96
N GLU A 131 -13.01 6.07 -6.19
CA GLU A 131 -12.35 4.77 -6.17
C GLU A 131 -11.50 4.60 -7.42
N GLN A 132 -10.25 4.19 -7.22
CA GLN A 132 -9.33 3.86 -8.30
C GLN A 132 -8.72 2.48 -8.10
N LYS A 133 -8.27 1.92 -9.21
CA LYS A 133 -7.67 0.60 -9.28
C LYS A 133 -6.50 0.61 -10.24
N TYR A 134 -5.36 0.10 -9.79
CA TYR A 134 -4.18 -0.12 -10.62
C TYR A 134 -3.91 -1.60 -10.75
N LEU A 135 -3.64 -2.04 -11.97
CA LEU A 135 -3.20 -3.40 -12.22
C LEU A 135 -1.73 -3.56 -11.82
N LEU A 136 -1.43 -4.48 -10.90
CA LEU A 136 -0.06 -4.91 -10.67
C LEU A 136 0.37 -5.82 -11.81
N TRP A 137 1.42 -5.43 -12.52
CA TRP A 137 1.99 -6.24 -13.58
C TRP A 137 2.60 -7.53 -13.04
N GLY A 138 2.38 -8.61 -13.79
CA GLY A 138 2.85 -9.94 -13.47
C GLY A 138 1.72 -10.94 -13.42
N GLU A 139 2.04 -12.18 -13.73
CA GLU A 139 1.15 -13.32 -13.55
C GLU A 139 1.56 -14.07 -12.29
N PRO A 140 0.62 -14.66 -11.55
CA PRO A 140 0.96 -15.51 -10.44
C PRO A 140 1.84 -16.67 -10.90
N LEU A 141 2.92 -16.91 -10.15
CA LEU A 141 3.80 -18.05 -10.33
C LEU A 141 3.08 -19.33 -9.82
N ASN A 142 1.97 -19.70 -10.44
CA ASN A 142 1.07 -20.80 -10.05
C ASN A 142 1.69 -22.20 -10.19
N LYS A 143 2.96 -22.29 -10.63
CA LYS A 143 3.65 -23.55 -10.98
C LYS A 143 4.93 -23.78 -10.17
N VAL A 144 5.09 -23.15 -9.00
CA VAL A 144 6.25 -23.47 -8.13
C VAL A 144 5.98 -24.75 -7.35
N LYS A 145 6.95 -25.67 -7.35
CA LYS A 145 6.90 -26.92 -6.56
C LYS A 145 6.97 -26.72 -5.05
N GLN A 146 7.28 -25.50 -4.60
CA GLN A 146 7.21 -25.07 -3.20
C GLN A 146 6.33 -23.82 -3.10
N PRO A 147 5.30 -23.83 -2.25
CA PRO A 147 4.41 -22.70 -2.09
C PRO A 147 5.16 -21.53 -1.44
N ALA A 148 4.78 -20.30 -1.82
CA ALA A 148 5.17 -19.13 -1.06
C ALA A 148 4.67 -19.24 0.40
N PRO A 149 5.27 -18.50 1.35
CA PRO A 149 4.77 -18.44 2.72
C PRO A 149 3.28 -18.03 2.76
N ALA A 150 2.59 -18.40 3.85
CA ALA A 150 1.19 -18.05 4.02
C ALA A 150 0.99 -16.53 3.92
N ASN A 151 -0.03 -16.09 3.19
CA ASN A 151 -0.34 -14.68 2.89
C ASN A 151 0.61 -13.99 1.90
N TRP A 152 1.47 -14.74 1.23
CA TRP A 152 2.29 -14.23 0.14
C TRP A 152 1.93 -14.87 -1.18
N SER A 153 2.04 -14.09 -2.23
CA SER A 153 1.95 -14.56 -3.60
C SER A 153 3.13 -14.02 -4.40
N ILE A 154 3.59 -14.79 -5.37
CA ILE A 154 4.71 -14.39 -6.22
C ILE A 154 4.16 -14.05 -7.59
N LEU A 155 4.27 -12.79 -7.99
CA LEU A 155 3.97 -12.35 -9.34
C LEU A 155 5.24 -12.41 -10.18
N SER A 156 5.15 -12.75 -11.45
CA SER A 156 6.29 -12.72 -12.35
C SER A 156 5.93 -12.22 -13.73
N ALA A 157 6.83 -11.42 -14.31
CA ALA A 157 6.84 -11.08 -15.73
C ALA A 157 8.28 -10.83 -16.17
N ALA A 158 8.57 -11.08 -17.45
CA ALA A 158 9.92 -11.04 -18.00
C ALA A 158 10.70 -9.74 -17.71
N ARG A 159 10.01 -8.60 -17.59
CA ARG A 159 10.63 -7.28 -17.35
C ARG A 159 10.88 -6.94 -15.88
N ILE A 160 10.10 -7.52 -14.96
CA ILE A 160 10.16 -7.20 -13.51
C ILE A 160 10.74 -8.35 -12.68
N GLY A 161 11.02 -9.50 -13.30
CA GLY A 161 11.47 -10.68 -12.61
C GLY A 161 10.34 -11.32 -11.80
N ALA A 162 10.64 -11.68 -10.55
CA ALA A 162 9.67 -12.21 -9.60
C ALA A 162 9.49 -11.21 -8.46
N MET A 163 8.24 -10.83 -8.18
CA MET A 163 7.86 -9.84 -7.19
C MET A 163 6.93 -10.49 -6.16
N PRO A 164 7.40 -10.69 -4.93
CA PRO A 164 6.55 -11.10 -3.83
C PRO A 164 5.58 -9.99 -3.42
N VAL A 165 4.33 -10.36 -3.21
CA VAL A 165 3.26 -9.45 -2.79
C VAL A 165 2.53 -10.05 -1.58
N PRO A 166 2.22 -9.25 -0.54
CA PRO A 166 1.59 -9.70 0.70
C PRO A 166 0.08 -9.85 0.52
N ILE A 167 -0.30 -10.78 -0.34
CA ILE A 167 -1.67 -11.23 -0.53
C ILE A 167 -1.68 -12.76 -0.53
N SER A 168 -2.65 -13.35 0.16
CA SER A 168 -2.83 -14.80 0.17
C SER A 168 -2.94 -15.36 -1.25
N PRO A 169 -2.37 -16.54 -1.51
CA PRO A 169 -2.47 -17.20 -2.81
C PRO A 169 -3.91 -17.21 -3.31
N GLY A 170 -4.08 -16.81 -4.57
CA GLY A 170 -5.37 -16.82 -5.21
C GLY A 170 -5.89 -18.25 -5.44
N SER A 171 -7.21 -18.37 -5.60
CA SER A 171 -7.83 -19.57 -6.17
C SER A 171 -7.43 -19.73 -7.65
N ASN A 172 -7.42 -20.97 -8.15
CA ASN A 172 -6.91 -21.36 -9.47
C ASN A 172 -7.50 -20.62 -10.70
N ASN A 173 -8.52 -19.76 -10.51
CA ASN A 173 -9.17 -18.96 -11.56
C ASN A 173 -8.84 -17.44 -11.49
N GLN A 174 -7.93 -17.03 -10.60
CA GLN A 174 -7.47 -15.65 -10.44
C GLN A 174 -6.17 -15.45 -11.21
N THR A 175 -6.09 -14.35 -11.97
CA THR A 175 -5.01 -14.19 -12.97
C THR A 175 -4.15 -12.97 -12.73
N VAL A 176 -4.65 -11.93 -12.06
CA VAL A 176 -3.91 -10.68 -11.82
C VAL A 176 -4.32 -10.04 -10.48
N VAL A 177 -3.44 -9.17 -9.96
CA VAL A 177 -3.63 -8.44 -8.71
C VAL A 177 -3.95 -6.97 -9.00
N GLU A 178 -4.93 -6.40 -8.28
CA GLU A 178 -5.25 -4.98 -8.30
C GLU A 178 -4.81 -4.30 -6.99
N LEU A 179 -4.22 -3.13 -7.11
CA LEU A 179 -4.07 -2.16 -6.01
C LEU A 179 -5.26 -1.20 -6.04
N HIS A 180 -6.02 -1.19 -4.96
CA HIS A 180 -7.10 -0.22 -4.76
C HIS A 180 -6.54 1.05 -4.13
N SER A 181 -6.96 2.20 -4.65
CA SER A 181 -6.70 3.52 -4.06
C SER A 181 -7.94 4.40 -4.02
N ARG A 182 -7.85 5.51 -3.28
CA ARG A 182 -8.86 6.57 -3.17
C ARG A 182 -8.22 7.88 -3.57
N GLU A 183 -8.71 8.48 -4.65
CA GLU A 183 -8.32 9.83 -5.05
C GLU A 183 -9.27 10.85 -4.44
N TYR A 184 -8.74 11.94 -3.90
CA TYR A 184 -9.52 13.02 -3.33
C TYR A 184 -9.43 14.25 -4.23
N LEU A 185 -10.58 14.66 -4.74
CA LEU A 185 -10.72 15.76 -5.67
C LEU A 185 -10.97 17.07 -4.92
N GLY A 186 -10.17 18.09 -5.23
CA GLY A 186 -10.34 19.44 -4.69
C GLY A 186 -10.19 20.50 -5.77
N GLU A 187 -10.67 21.71 -5.46
CA GLU A 187 -10.54 22.86 -6.34
C GLU A 187 -9.11 23.41 -6.27
N ILE A 188 -8.53 23.69 -7.43
CA ILE A 188 -7.28 24.41 -7.59
C ILE A 188 -7.62 25.89 -7.75
N GLU A 189 -7.37 26.65 -6.69
CA GLU A 189 -7.41 28.10 -6.72
C GLU A 189 -6.33 28.68 -7.65
N PRO A 190 -6.57 29.86 -8.27
CA PRO A 190 -7.78 30.68 -8.19
C PRO A 190 -8.83 30.36 -9.27
N TYR A 191 -8.63 29.35 -10.11
CA TYR A 191 -9.42 29.15 -11.34
C TYR A 191 -10.65 28.25 -11.15
N GLY A 192 -10.81 27.63 -9.98
CA GLY A 192 -11.92 26.71 -9.71
C GLY A 192 -11.84 25.38 -10.47
N ASN A 193 -10.69 25.06 -11.07
CA ASN A 193 -10.48 23.77 -11.74
C ASN A 193 -10.43 22.65 -10.70
N VAL A 194 -11.03 21.48 -10.99
CA VAL A 194 -10.98 20.33 -10.09
C VAL A 194 -9.83 19.40 -10.48
N ALA A 195 -9.02 18.98 -9.51
CA ALA A 195 -7.95 18.02 -9.71
C ALA A 195 -7.82 17.05 -8.51
N VAL A 196 -7.09 15.97 -8.72
CA VAL A 196 -6.64 15.09 -7.63
C VAL A 196 -5.64 15.87 -6.77
N GLN A 197 -5.98 16.08 -5.50
CA GLN A 197 -5.12 16.75 -4.52
C GLN A 197 -4.45 15.78 -3.56
N GLU A 198 -5.02 14.58 -3.40
CA GLU A 198 -4.48 13.54 -2.54
C GLU A 198 -4.89 12.14 -3.04
N GLU A 199 -4.10 11.13 -2.72
CA GLU A 199 -4.40 9.73 -3.05
C GLU A 199 -4.03 8.74 -1.93
N ARG A 200 -5.00 8.04 -1.35
CA ARG A 200 -4.76 6.99 -0.35
C ARG A 200 -4.68 5.59 -0.97
N LEU A 201 -3.62 4.81 -0.71
CA LEU A 201 -3.60 3.37 -1.02
C LEU A 201 -4.42 2.60 0.01
N MET A 202 -5.11 1.54 -0.41
CA MET A 202 -6.05 0.82 0.46
C MET A 202 -5.72 -0.65 0.66
N LYS A 203 -5.63 -1.42 -0.42
CA LYS A 203 -5.46 -2.88 -0.37
C LYS A 203 -5.04 -3.46 -1.69
N LEU A 204 -4.51 -4.68 -1.63
CA LEU A 204 -4.33 -5.54 -2.79
C LEU A 204 -5.47 -6.57 -2.85
N THR A 205 -5.99 -6.85 -4.04
CA THR A 205 -7.00 -7.89 -4.27
C THR A 205 -6.70 -8.71 -5.52
N TRP A 206 -7.17 -9.96 -5.55
CA TRP A 206 -7.16 -10.76 -6.76
C TRP A 206 -8.40 -10.48 -7.60
N ILE A 207 -8.23 -10.44 -8.93
CA ILE A 207 -9.35 -10.44 -9.87
C ILE A 207 -9.31 -11.64 -10.82
N SER A 208 -10.49 -12.08 -11.25
CA SER A 208 -10.66 -13.09 -12.29
C SER A 208 -10.86 -12.41 -13.64
N THR A 209 -10.10 -12.84 -14.65
CA THR A 209 -10.24 -12.34 -16.03
C THR A 209 -11.19 -13.18 -16.87
N LYS A 210 -12.01 -14.07 -16.28
CA LYS A 210 -13.03 -14.79 -17.05
C LYS A 210 -13.99 -13.76 -17.67
N LYS A 211 -13.97 -13.65 -18.99
CA LYS A 211 -15.02 -12.99 -19.76
C LYS A 211 -16.36 -13.57 -19.30
N VAL A 212 -17.25 -12.73 -18.81
CA VAL A 212 -18.67 -13.05 -18.79
C VAL A 212 -19.04 -13.25 -20.26
N ASN A 213 -19.19 -14.49 -20.70
CA ASN A 213 -19.80 -14.78 -21.99
C ASN A 213 -21.26 -14.36 -21.87
N THR A 214 -21.57 -13.13 -22.26
CA THR A 214 -22.94 -12.74 -22.60
C THR A 214 -23.31 -13.40 -23.92
N ASN A 215 -23.57 -14.71 -23.87
CA ASN A 215 -24.34 -15.42 -24.88
C ASN A 215 -25.62 -15.87 -24.20
N ASP A 216 -26.52 -14.92 -23.95
CA ASP A 216 -27.95 -15.16 -23.91
C ASP A 216 -28.59 -14.18 -24.89
N LYS A 217 -28.86 -14.70 -26.09
CA LYS A 217 -29.84 -14.18 -27.04
C LYS A 217 -30.73 -15.33 -27.45
#